data_AF-A0A6G0XIA4-F1
#
_entry.id   AF-A0A6G0XIA4-F1
#
_cell.length_a   1.000
_cell.length_b   1.000
_cell.length_c   1.000
_cell.angle_alpha   90.00
_cell.angle_beta   90.00
_cell.angle_gamma   90.00
#
_symmetry.space_group_name_H-M   'P 1'
#
loop_
_entity.id
_entity.type
_entity.pdbx_description
1 polymer ?
#
loop_
_entity_poly.entity_id
_entity_poly.type
_entity_poly.pdbx_seq_one_letter_code
_entity_poly.pdbx_strand_id
1 'polypeptide(L)'
;MKSSVIETILTTLELRGYLELLPSLYATCTITVQQHQLSKWKADDMFAKVIAVAEVAVLQDGYLSTTTYVLNMVEFNDTAFPDRSNDDSAFLQLRRLQQLGVIQYKLSDYAFHCRVTAPEDLSQLAHEIYNHHHEQEERNVKRIETLYHVLDSAGSGDATAMLNQAIDDYFESESSIQYARGCIPWLERPLAPAEILDIQSATTNLLQDERITTRVISAQSITRILHGLPSPCFQAKEWQSHRFWSKLSPLPFDKVKAIVHDIVTEHKKQDA
;
A
#
# COMPACT_ATOMS: atom_id res chain seq x y z
N MET A 1 -6.31 6.86 -19.88
CA MET A 1 -6.62 6.59 -18.45
C MET A 1 -5.40 6.94 -17.62
N LYS A 2 -5.56 7.63 -16.48
CA LYS A 2 -4.40 7.97 -15.63
C LYS A 2 -3.85 6.71 -14.95
N SER A 3 -2.55 6.66 -14.69
CA SER A 3 -1.91 5.53 -13.99
C SER A 3 -2.57 5.20 -12.67
N SER A 4 -2.96 6.22 -11.90
CA SER A 4 -3.68 6.07 -10.63
C SER A 4 -5.01 5.35 -10.75
N VAL A 5 -5.71 5.49 -11.89
CA VAL A 5 -6.98 4.79 -12.13
C VAL A 5 -6.73 3.32 -12.40
N ILE A 6 -5.69 3.01 -13.18
CA ILE A 6 -5.26 1.62 -13.43
C ILE A 6 -4.89 0.95 -12.10
N GLU A 7 -4.09 1.62 -11.27
CA GLU A 7 -3.71 1.13 -9.94
C GLU A 7 -4.93 0.88 -9.03
N THR A 8 -5.91 1.78 -9.05
CA THR A 8 -7.16 1.61 -8.28
C THR A 8 -7.96 0.41 -8.78
N ILE A 9 -8.07 0.21 -10.10
CA ILE A 9 -8.76 -0.95 -10.67
C ILE A 9 -8.03 -2.24 -10.30
N LEU A 10 -6.71 -2.28 -10.45
CA LEU A 10 -5.90 -3.46 -10.16
C LEU A 10 -5.97 -3.85 -8.68
N THR A 11 -5.86 -2.87 -7.77
CA THR A 11 -5.98 -3.12 -6.33
C THR A 11 -7.39 -3.57 -5.95
N THR A 12 -8.44 -3.04 -6.58
CA THR A 12 -9.81 -3.51 -6.38
C THR A 12 -9.99 -4.96 -6.82
N LEU A 13 -9.36 -5.35 -7.93
CA LEU A 13 -9.38 -6.71 -8.44
C LEU A 13 -8.59 -7.68 -7.54
N GLU A 14 -7.46 -7.22 -6.98
CA GLU A 14 -6.67 -7.99 -6.01
C GLU A 14 -7.45 -8.24 -4.71
N LEU A 15 -8.10 -7.22 -4.17
CA LEU A 15 -8.92 -7.35 -2.96
C LEU A 15 -10.07 -8.37 -3.12
N ARG A 16 -10.51 -8.60 -4.35
CA ARG A 16 -11.53 -9.59 -4.69
C ARG A 16 -10.96 -10.96 -5.06
N GLY A 17 -9.64 -11.11 -5.12
CA GLY A 17 -8.95 -12.37 -5.43
C GLY A 17 -8.92 -12.74 -6.92
N TYR A 18 -9.27 -11.82 -7.83
CA TYR A 18 -9.23 -12.10 -9.28
C TYR A 18 -7.83 -11.99 -9.88
N LEU A 19 -6.94 -11.26 -9.22
CA LEU A 19 -5.53 -11.17 -9.61
C LEU A 19 -4.64 -11.02 -8.38
N GLU A 20 -3.37 -11.31 -8.54
CA GLU A 20 -2.32 -11.05 -7.56
C GLU A 20 -1.41 -9.96 -8.13
N LEU A 21 -1.24 -8.86 -7.40
CA LEU A 21 -0.31 -7.81 -7.78
C LEU A 21 1.09 -8.17 -7.30
N LEU A 22 2.00 -8.25 -8.26
CA LEU A 22 3.41 -8.50 -7.99
C LEU A 22 4.16 -7.15 -8.02
N PRO A 23 5.36 -7.08 -7.44
CA PRO A 23 6.16 -5.86 -7.48
C PRO A 23 6.27 -5.33 -8.91
N SER A 24 5.94 -4.06 -9.13
CA SER A 24 6.00 -3.47 -10.47
C SER A 24 7.40 -3.58 -11.05
N LEU A 25 7.48 -4.00 -12.32
CA LEU A 25 8.72 -4.22 -13.03
C LEU A 25 8.77 -3.36 -14.29
N TYR A 26 9.98 -3.19 -14.80
CA TYR A 26 10.18 -2.69 -16.16
C TYR A 26 9.88 -3.83 -17.13
N ALA A 27 8.94 -3.61 -18.03
CA ALA A 27 8.51 -4.61 -19.01
C ALA A 27 9.60 -4.90 -20.03
N THR A 28 10.38 -3.89 -20.42
CA THR A 28 11.37 -4.02 -21.48
C THR A 28 12.78 -3.97 -20.90
N CYS A 29 13.61 -4.94 -21.28
CA CYS A 29 15.05 -4.91 -21.02
C CYS A 29 15.80 -4.88 -22.34
N THR A 30 16.72 -3.93 -22.47
CA THR A 30 17.63 -3.83 -23.61
C THR A 30 19.03 -4.15 -23.15
N ILE A 31 19.62 -5.20 -23.69
CA ILE A 31 21.00 -5.61 -23.43
C ILE A 31 21.84 -5.21 -24.63
N THR A 32 22.88 -4.42 -24.41
CA THR A 32 23.84 -4.03 -25.43
C THR A 32 25.19 -4.72 -25.17
N VAL A 33 25.75 -5.30 -26.22
CA VAL A 33 27.01 -6.05 -26.18
C VAL A 33 27.92 -5.52 -27.28
N GLN A 34 29.09 -5.05 -26.87
CA GLN A 34 30.11 -4.60 -27.80
C GLN A 34 30.79 -5.81 -28.45
N GLN A 35 31.22 -5.67 -29.72
CA GLN A 35 31.76 -6.78 -30.49
C GLN A 35 32.91 -7.53 -29.80
N HIS A 36 33.77 -6.84 -29.07
CA HIS A 36 34.91 -7.44 -28.38
C HIS A 36 34.53 -8.27 -27.13
N GLN A 37 33.34 -8.07 -26.56
CA GLN A 37 32.80 -8.87 -25.45
C GLN A 37 31.84 -9.96 -25.93
N LEU A 38 31.50 -10.00 -27.21
CA LEU A 38 30.52 -10.92 -27.78
C LEU A 38 30.91 -12.39 -27.60
N SER A 39 32.21 -12.70 -27.62
CA SER A 39 32.71 -14.06 -27.34
C SER A 39 32.47 -14.49 -25.89
N LYS A 40 32.66 -13.59 -24.92
CA LYS A 40 32.37 -13.84 -23.51
C LYS A 40 30.87 -13.93 -23.24
N TRP A 41 30.09 -13.09 -23.92
CA TRP A 41 28.63 -13.15 -23.83
C TRP A 41 28.10 -14.50 -24.32
N LYS A 42 28.56 -14.98 -25.48
CA LYS A 42 28.16 -16.28 -26.04
C LYS A 42 28.54 -17.50 -25.19
N ALA A 43 29.51 -17.35 -24.30
CA ALA A 43 29.96 -18.42 -23.42
C ALA A 43 29.13 -18.52 -22.13
N ASP A 44 28.32 -17.51 -21.82
CA ASP A 44 27.50 -17.48 -20.60
C ASP A 44 26.17 -18.21 -20.79
N ASP A 45 25.71 -18.91 -19.75
CA ASP A 45 24.45 -19.66 -19.76
C ASP A 45 23.22 -18.76 -20.01
N MET A 46 23.30 -17.47 -19.65
CA MET A 46 22.24 -16.49 -19.92
C MET A 46 22.05 -16.22 -21.42
N PHE A 47 23.06 -16.42 -22.26
CA PHE A 47 22.96 -16.13 -23.69
C PHE A 47 21.91 -16.98 -24.40
N ALA A 48 21.91 -18.28 -24.11
CA ALA A 48 20.94 -19.21 -24.69
C ALA A 48 19.50 -18.83 -24.29
N LYS A 49 19.32 -18.40 -23.05
CA LYS A 49 18.02 -17.96 -22.52
C LYS A 49 17.56 -16.64 -23.14
N VAL A 50 18.47 -15.68 -23.28
CA VAL A 50 18.16 -14.37 -23.88
C VAL A 50 17.84 -14.51 -25.36
N ILE A 51 18.59 -15.31 -26.13
CA ILE A 51 18.32 -15.51 -27.56
C ILE A 51 16.96 -16.17 -27.82
N ALA A 52 16.47 -17.00 -26.90
CA ALA A 52 15.19 -17.68 -27.09
C ALA A 52 14.00 -16.69 -27.12
N VAL A 53 14.13 -15.52 -26.50
CA VAL A 53 13.04 -14.55 -26.31
C VAL A 53 13.34 -13.18 -26.94
N ALA A 54 14.62 -12.81 -27.08
CA ALA A 54 14.99 -11.46 -27.47
C ALA A 54 14.94 -11.23 -28.98
N GLU A 55 14.46 -10.05 -29.35
CA GLU A 55 14.66 -9.48 -30.68
C GLU A 55 16.09 -8.94 -30.79
N VAL A 56 16.82 -9.41 -31.80
CA VAL A 56 18.24 -9.07 -31.99
C VAL A 56 18.38 -8.04 -33.10
N ALA A 57 18.98 -6.91 -32.77
CA ALA A 57 19.42 -5.91 -33.74
C ALA A 57 20.93 -5.73 -33.67
N VAL A 58 21.56 -5.60 -34.83
CA VAL A 58 23.00 -5.31 -34.95
C VAL A 58 23.15 -3.92 -35.52
N LEU A 59 23.73 -3.02 -34.73
CA LEU A 59 24.03 -1.66 -35.14
C LEU A 59 25.54 -1.58 -35.42
N GLN A 60 25.89 -1.14 -36.63
CA GLN A 60 27.25 -0.78 -37.00
C GLN A 60 27.36 0.75 -37.04
N ASP A 61 28.23 1.30 -36.19
CA ASP A 61 28.59 2.72 -36.22
C ASP A 61 30.10 2.83 -36.53
N GLY A 62 30.40 3.01 -37.82
CA GLY A 62 31.77 2.95 -38.34
C GLY A 62 32.42 1.58 -38.12
N TYR A 63 33.53 1.54 -37.38
CA TYR A 63 34.26 0.32 -37.05
C TYR A 63 33.76 -0.40 -35.79
N LEU A 64 32.83 0.22 -35.05
CA LEU A 64 32.28 -0.34 -33.83
C LEU A 64 30.94 -1.03 -34.15
N SER A 65 30.90 -2.36 -34.02
CA SER A 65 29.62 -3.08 -34.04
C SER A 65 29.13 -3.31 -32.61
N THR A 66 27.86 -2.99 -32.39
CA THR A 66 27.17 -3.25 -31.13
C THR A 66 25.95 -4.11 -31.43
N THR A 67 25.81 -5.22 -30.72
CA THR A 67 24.62 -6.07 -30.81
C THR A 67 23.70 -5.74 -29.66
N THR A 68 22.44 -5.44 -29.98
CA THR A 68 21.40 -5.10 -29.00
C THR A 68 20.34 -6.19 -28.99
N TYR A 69 19.98 -6.65 -27.80
CA TYR A 69 18.94 -7.64 -27.54
C TYR A 69 17.81 -6.94 -26.78
N VAL A 70 16.62 -6.89 -27.35
CA VAL A 70 15.44 -6.32 -26.70
C VAL A 70 14.54 -7.47 -26.28
N LEU A 71 14.20 -7.54 -25.00
CA LEU A 71 13.40 -8.64 -24.43
C LEU A 71 12.32 -8.12 -23.49
N ASN A 72 11.19 -8.83 -23.47
CA ASN A 72 10.15 -8.64 -22.48
C ASN A 72 10.53 -9.41 -21.20
N MET A 73 10.63 -8.71 -20.07
CA MET A 73 11.05 -9.28 -18.80
C MET A 73 10.08 -10.33 -18.25
N VAL A 74 8.78 -10.22 -18.56
CA VAL A 74 7.77 -11.20 -18.12
C VAL A 74 7.98 -12.53 -18.84
N GLU A 75 8.05 -12.48 -20.17
CA GLU A 75 8.30 -13.67 -21.00
C GLU A 75 9.67 -14.27 -20.71
N PHE A 76 10.67 -13.42 -20.49
CA PHE A 76 11.99 -13.86 -20.11
C PHE A 76 11.99 -14.59 -18.76
N ASN A 77 11.34 -14.06 -17.72
CA ASN A 77 11.28 -14.73 -16.44
C ASN A 77 10.54 -16.06 -16.51
N ASP A 78 9.42 -16.12 -17.26
CA ASP A 78 8.64 -17.34 -17.43
C ASP A 78 9.41 -18.45 -18.18
N THR A 79 10.20 -18.08 -19.19
CA THR A 79 10.99 -19.04 -19.98
C THR A 79 12.33 -19.41 -19.33
N ALA A 80 13.00 -18.46 -18.70
CA ALA A 80 14.34 -18.63 -18.14
C ALA A 80 14.34 -19.27 -16.75
N PHE A 81 13.28 -19.06 -15.97
CA PHE A 81 13.17 -19.44 -14.56
C PHE A 81 11.77 -20.00 -14.22
N PRO A 82 11.44 -21.21 -14.73
CA PRO A 82 10.12 -21.82 -14.55
C PRO A 82 9.78 -22.13 -13.08
N ASP A 83 10.80 -22.26 -12.20
CA ASP A 83 10.62 -22.61 -10.79
C ASP A 83 10.21 -21.42 -9.89
N ARG A 84 10.09 -20.20 -10.43
CA ARG A 84 9.50 -18.97 -9.84
C ARG A 84 9.81 -18.65 -8.36
N SER A 85 10.83 -19.28 -7.76
CA SER A 85 11.13 -19.15 -6.33
C SER A 85 11.98 -17.92 -6.00
N ASN A 86 12.50 -17.24 -7.02
CA ASN A 86 13.32 -16.02 -6.91
C ASN A 86 13.12 -15.16 -8.17
N ASP A 87 12.09 -14.31 -8.19
CA ASP A 87 11.86 -13.32 -9.26
C ASP A 87 13.07 -12.37 -9.45
N ASP A 88 13.90 -12.22 -8.41
CA ASP A 88 15.13 -11.42 -8.43
C ASP A 88 16.32 -12.12 -9.12
N SER A 89 16.23 -13.42 -9.40
CA SER A 89 17.37 -14.19 -9.94
C SER A 89 17.84 -13.69 -11.31
N ALA A 90 16.89 -13.35 -12.19
CA ALA A 90 17.16 -12.77 -13.51
C ALA A 90 17.92 -11.44 -13.39
N PHE A 91 17.44 -10.53 -12.53
CA PHE A 91 18.06 -9.24 -12.30
C PHE A 91 19.44 -9.35 -11.66
N LEU A 92 19.62 -10.29 -10.73
CA LEU A 92 20.91 -10.53 -10.09
C LEU A 92 21.97 -11.00 -11.11
N GLN A 93 21.58 -11.88 -12.04
CA GLN A 93 22.48 -12.35 -13.11
C GLN A 93 22.81 -11.23 -14.10
N LEU A 94 21.81 -10.46 -14.56
CA LEU A 94 22.05 -9.31 -15.44
C LEU A 94 22.97 -8.27 -14.79
N ARG A 95 22.76 -7.98 -13.50
CA ARG A 95 23.60 -7.07 -12.73
C ARG A 95 25.03 -7.59 -12.59
N ARG A 96 25.20 -8.89 -12.31
CA ARG A 96 26.52 -9.54 -12.25
C ARG A 96 27.26 -9.40 -13.58
N LEU A 97 26.60 -9.69 -14.70
CA LEU A 97 27.19 -9.59 -16.03
C LEU A 97 27.58 -8.15 -16.41
N GLN A 98 26.79 -7.17 -15.95
CA GLN A 98 27.14 -5.76 -16.12
C GLN A 98 28.36 -5.37 -15.29
N GLN A 99 28.47 -5.84 -14.03
CA GLN A 99 29.63 -5.60 -13.18
C GLN A 99 30.92 -6.23 -13.73
N LEU A 100 30.80 -7.37 -14.43
CA LEU A 100 31.91 -8.01 -15.14
C LEU A 100 32.28 -7.29 -16.46
N GLY A 101 31.50 -6.28 -16.87
CA GLY A 101 31.72 -5.53 -18.11
C GLY A 101 31.44 -6.33 -19.38
N VAL A 102 30.70 -7.44 -19.29
CA VAL A 102 30.35 -8.28 -20.44
C VAL A 102 29.19 -7.67 -21.22
N ILE A 103 28.21 -7.12 -20.50
CA ILE A 103 27.01 -6.51 -21.07
C ILE A 103 26.76 -5.13 -20.47
N GLN A 104 26.00 -4.29 -21.16
CA GLN A 104 25.31 -3.15 -20.56
C GLN A 104 23.82 -3.37 -20.72
N TYR A 105 23.04 -3.35 -19.64
CA TYR A 105 21.58 -3.46 -19.74
C TYR A 105 20.90 -2.16 -19.32
N LYS A 106 19.77 -1.88 -19.96
CA LYS A 106 18.87 -0.77 -19.65
C LYS A 106 17.46 -1.31 -19.53
N LEU A 107 16.79 -0.96 -18.44
CA LEU A 107 15.39 -1.27 -18.21
C LEU A 107 14.54 -0.07 -18.65
N SER A 108 13.46 -0.33 -19.38
CA SER A 108 12.50 0.68 -19.84
C SER A 108 11.06 0.17 -19.69
N ASP A 109 10.10 1.08 -19.86
CA ASP A 109 8.67 0.78 -19.88
C ASP A 109 8.16 0.19 -18.56
N TYR A 110 8.02 1.07 -17.57
CA TYR A 110 7.46 0.70 -16.27
C TYR A 110 6.04 0.14 -16.44
N ALA A 111 5.80 -1.06 -15.94
CA ALA A 111 4.54 -1.77 -16.08
C ALA A 111 4.10 -2.40 -14.75
N PHE A 112 2.79 -2.58 -14.62
CA PHE A 112 2.21 -3.33 -13.51
C PHE A 112 2.35 -4.82 -13.79
N HIS A 113 3.05 -5.53 -12.90
CA HIS A 113 3.15 -6.97 -12.99
C HIS A 113 1.97 -7.60 -12.23
N CYS A 114 1.13 -8.35 -12.92
CA CYS A 114 -0.03 -9.00 -12.33
C CYS A 114 -0.14 -10.45 -12.79
N ARG A 115 -0.60 -11.31 -11.89
CA ARG A 115 -0.96 -12.69 -12.18
C ARG A 115 -2.48 -12.79 -12.17
N VAL A 116 -3.06 -13.06 -13.33
CA VAL A 116 -4.51 -13.17 -13.48
C VAL A 116 -4.95 -14.56 -13.04
N THR A 117 -5.87 -14.62 -12.09
CA THR A 117 -6.58 -15.84 -11.72
C THR A 117 -7.85 -15.84 -12.57
N ALA A 118 -7.94 -16.74 -13.54
CA ALA A 118 -8.94 -16.68 -14.62
C ALA A 118 -10.37 -16.44 -14.08
N PRO A 119 -11.00 -15.28 -14.38
CA PRO A 119 -12.39 -15.05 -14.02
C PRO A 119 -13.32 -15.82 -14.96
N GLU A 120 -14.40 -16.40 -14.42
CA GLU A 120 -15.38 -17.17 -15.19
C GLU A 120 -16.19 -16.30 -16.17
N ASP A 121 -16.42 -15.01 -15.85
CA ASP A 121 -17.13 -14.06 -16.72
C ASP A 121 -16.53 -12.64 -16.64
N LEU A 122 -15.86 -12.22 -17.72
CA LEU A 122 -15.28 -10.88 -17.86
C LEU A 122 -16.35 -9.78 -17.93
N SER A 123 -17.55 -10.08 -18.43
CA SER A 123 -18.61 -9.09 -18.62
C SER A 123 -19.24 -8.70 -17.29
N GLN A 124 -19.49 -9.68 -16.42
CA GLN A 124 -19.93 -9.46 -15.05
C GLN A 124 -18.88 -8.67 -14.26
N LEU A 125 -17.61 -9.06 -14.36
CA LEU A 125 -16.52 -8.37 -13.67
C LEU A 125 -16.41 -6.89 -14.09
N ALA A 126 -16.52 -6.61 -15.39
CA ALA A 126 -16.51 -5.24 -15.90
C ALA A 126 -17.69 -4.41 -15.35
N HIS A 127 -18.87 -5.02 -15.26
CA HIS A 127 -20.05 -4.36 -14.68
C HIS A 127 -19.88 -4.08 -13.18
N GLU A 128 -19.29 -5.00 -12.44
CA GLU A 128 -19.02 -4.83 -11.01
C GLU A 128 -17.99 -3.71 -10.73
N ILE A 129 -16.92 -3.65 -11.51
CA ILE A 129 -15.91 -2.58 -11.41
C ILE A 129 -16.54 -1.23 -11.76
N TYR A 130 -17.38 -1.19 -12.79
CA TYR A 130 -18.11 0.01 -13.18
C TYR A 130 -19.00 0.49 -12.03
N ASN A 131 -19.81 -0.39 -11.44
CA ASN A 131 -20.69 -0.04 -10.32
C ASN A 131 -19.88 0.47 -9.11
N HIS A 132 -18.75 -0.17 -8.81
CA HIS A 132 -17.87 0.30 -7.72
C HIS A 132 -17.36 1.73 -7.95
N HIS A 133 -16.89 2.03 -9.16
CA HIS A 133 -16.43 3.38 -9.50
C HIS A 133 -17.57 4.39 -9.60
N HIS A 134 -18.76 3.97 -10.04
CA HIS A 134 -19.95 4.81 -10.08
C HIS A 134 -20.38 5.21 -8.67
N GLU A 135 -20.41 4.27 -7.72
CA GLU A 135 -20.65 4.58 -6.31
C GLU A 135 -19.58 5.51 -5.72
N GLN A 136 -18.31 5.33 -6.11
CA GLN A 136 -17.23 6.20 -5.66
C GLN A 136 -17.39 7.63 -6.21
N GLU A 137 -17.81 7.77 -7.46
CA GLU A 137 -18.17 9.06 -8.05
C GLU A 137 -19.34 9.70 -7.31
N GLU A 138 -20.43 8.96 -7.08
CA GLU A 138 -21.60 9.44 -6.35
C GLU A 138 -21.24 9.93 -4.94
N ARG A 139 -20.43 9.16 -4.20
CA ARG A 139 -19.91 9.56 -2.87
C ARG A 139 -19.08 10.85 -2.96
N ASN A 140 -18.24 10.99 -3.99
CA ASN A 140 -17.42 12.18 -4.18
C ASN A 140 -18.26 13.42 -4.52
N VAL A 141 -19.26 13.27 -5.39
CA VAL A 141 -20.20 14.34 -5.73
C VAL A 141 -20.98 14.77 -4.49
N LYS A 142 -21.57 13.82 -3.77
CA LYS A 142 -22.30 14.10 -2.52
C LYS A 142 -21.43 14.81 -1.48
N ARG A 143 -20.15 14.42 -1.36
CA ARG A 143 -19.19 15.10 -0.46
C ARG A 143 -18.98 16.55 -0.85
N ILE A 144 -18.83 16.83 -2.15
CA ILE A 144 -18.64 18.20 -2.67
C ILE A 144 -19.92 19.02 -2.49
N GLU A 145 -21.09 18.46 -2.80
CA GLU A 145 -22.39 19.12 -2.61
C GLU A 145 -22.63 19.48 -1.14
N THR A 146 -22.37 18.53 -0.24
CA THR A 146 -22.51 18.77 1.21
C THR A 146 -21.58 19.90 1.65
N LEU A 147 -20.31 19.88 1.23
CA LEU A 147 -19.35 20.94 1.55
C LEU A 147 -19.81 22.30 1.00
N TYR A 148 -20.30 22.32 -0.23
CA TYR A 148 -20.83 23.53 -0.85
C TYR A 148 -22.01 24.10 -0.07
N HIS A 149 -23.00 23.27 0.28
CA HIS A 149 -24.16 23.70 1.06
C HIS A 149 -23.78 24.25 2.44
N VAL A 150 -22.83 23.58 3.11
CA VAL A 150 -22.32 24.04 4.41
C VAL A 150 -21.61 25.40 4.26
N LEU A 151 -20.76 25.57 3.26
CA LEU A 151 -20.06 26.85 3.03
C LEU A 151 -21.00 27.98 2.58
N ASP A 152 -22.00 27.68 1.75
CA ASP A 152 -23.01 28.64 1.30
C ASP A 152 -23.87 29.13 2.49
N SER A 153 -24.30 28.19 3.34
CA SER A 153 -25.00 28.53 4.59
C SER A 153 -24.11 29.37 5.53
N ALA A 154 -22.80 29.15 5.51
CA ALA A 154 -21.84 29.89 6.33
C ALA A 154 -21.49 31.29 5.81
N GLY A 155 -21.69 31.56 4.51
CA GLY A 155 -21.47 32.89 3.93
C GLY A 155 -22.48 33.95 4.40
N SER A 156 -23.51 33.55 5.16
CA SER A 156 -24.67 34.37 5.51
C SER A 156 -24.59 35.05 6.90
N GLY A 157 -23.52 34.88 7.69
CA GLY A 157 -23.41 35.48 9.03
C GLY A 157 -22.38 34.81 9.96
N ASP A 158 -22.59 34.91 11.29
CA ASP A 158 -21.72 34.30 12.32
C ASP A 158 -21.86 32.76 12.31
N ALA A 159 -21.20 32.14 11.35
CA ALA A 159 -21.41 30.75 10.94
C ALA A 159 -20.49 29.75 11.66
N THR A 160 -19.63 30.20 12.56
CA THR A 160 -18.63 29.33 13.20
C THR A 160 -19.29 28.17 13.98
N ALA A 161 -20.38 28.45 14.68
CA ALA A 161 -21.13 27.44 15.43
C ALA A 161 -21.88 26.46 14.51
N MET A 162 -22.50 26.96 13.44
CA MET A 162 -23.21 26.13 12.46
C MET A 162 -22.25 25.23 11.67
N LEU A 163 -21.07 25.75 11.32
CA LEU A 163 -20.02 25.01 10.63
C LEU A 163 -19.50 23.87 11.51
N ASN A 164 -19.23 24.13 12.79
CA ASN A 164 -18.79 23.11 13.73
C ASN A 164 -19.85 22.02 13.92
N GLN A 165 -21.13 22.40 14.05
CA GLN A 165 -22.22 21.42 14.13
C GLN A 165 -22.33 20.57 12.87
N ALA A 166 -22.23 21.17 11.67
CA ALA A 166 -22.28 20.42 10.42
C ALA A 166 -21.07 19.48 10.24
N ILE A 167 -19.91 19.86 10.76
CA ILE A 167 -18.71 19.00 10.81
C ILE A 167 -18.97 17.81 11.74
N ASP A 168 -19.46 18.06 12.95
CA ASP A 168 -19.76 17.01 13.94
C ASP A 168 -20.82 16.05 13.38
N ASP A 169 -21.91 16.57 12.82
CA ASP A 169 -22.97 15.78 12.18
C ASP A 169 -22.42 14.91 11.03
N TYR A 170 -21.50 15.43 10.21
CA TYR A 170 -20.90 14.66 9.10
C TYR A 170 -20.06 13.49 9.62
N PHE A 171 -19.22 13.71 10.64
CA PHE A 171 -18.34 12.68 11.20
C PHE A 171 -19.06 11.70 12.14
N GLU A 172 -20.14 12.11 12.78
CA GLU A 172 -20.95 11.28 13.68
C GLU A 172 -22.12 10.58 12.96
N SER A 173 -22.46 10.97 11.73
CA SER A 173 -23.53 10.31 10.97
C SER A 173 -23.26 8.82 10.74
N GLU A 174 -24.05 7.97 11.40
CA GLU A 174 -23.98 6.50 11.32
C GLU A 174 -24.17 5.94 9.90
N SER A 175 -24.69 6.75 8.97
CA SER A 175 -24.81 6.42 7.54
C SER A 175 -23.46 6.15 6.86
N SER A 176 -22.36 6.74 7.36
CA SER A 176 -21.01 6.47 6.87
C SER A 176 -20.44 5.14 7.41
N ILE A 177 -20.98 4.65 8.53
CA ILE A 177 -20.52 3.47 9.25
C ILE A 177 -21.15 2.19 8.69
N GLN A 178 -22.35 2.26 8.09
CA GLN A 178 -23.02 1.09 7.50
C GLN A 178 -22.29 0.48 6.29
N TYR A 179 -21.62 1.29 5.45
CA TYR A 179 -20.82 0.76 4.33
C TYR A 179 -19.48 0.14 4.77
N ALA A 180 -18.90 0.61 5.89
CA ALA A 180 -17.65 0.07 6.44
C ALA A 180 -17.86 -1.20 7.29
N ARG A 181 -19.01 -1.33 7.95
CA ARG A 181 -19.36 -2.51 8.77
C ARG A 181 -19.66 -3.76 7.94
N GLY A 182 -19.91 -3.64 6.64
CA GLY A 182 -20.27 -4.79 5.79
C GLY A 182 -19.14 -5.75 5.40
N CYS A 183 -17.85 -5.41 5.54
CA CYS A 183 -16.81 -6.14 4.79
C CYS A 183 -15.46 -6.41 5.49
N ILE A 184 -15.37 -6.40 6.83
CA ILE A 184 -14.09 -6.74 7.49
C ILE A 184 -14.30 -7.73 8.65
N PRO A 185 -14.26 -9.06 8.40
CA PRO A 185 -14.45 -10.10 9.41
C PRO A 185 -13.52 -9.98 10.63
N TRP A 186 -12.30 -9.47 10.46
CA TRP A 186 -11.36 -9.27 11.57
C TRP A 186 -11.70 -8.04 12.44
N LEU A 187 -12.42 -7.05 11.91
CA LEU A 187 -12.87 -5.88 12.65
C LEU A 187 -14.05 -6.24 13.57
N GLU A 188 -14.90 -7.18 13.16
CA GLU A 188 -16.05 -7.66 13.94
C GLU A 188 -15.66 -8.71 14.99
N ARG A 189 -14.53 -9.41 14.83
CA ARG A 189 -14.03 -10.40 15.79
C ARG A 189 -14.02 -9.86 17.24
N PRO A 190 -14.68 -10.52 18.20
CA PRO A 190 -14.60 -10.11 19.61
C PRO A 190 -13.16 -10.25 20.11
N LEU A 191 -12.74 -9.31 20.96
CA LEU A 191 -11.42 -9.38 21.59
C LEU A 191 -11.34 -10.59 22.51
N ALA A 192 -10.26 -11.36 22.42
CA ALA A 192 -10.00 -12.46 23.32
C ALA A 192 -9.69 -11.93 24.72
N PRO A 193 -10.00 -12.69 25.80
CA PRO A 193 -9.69 -12.27 27.17
C PRO A 193 -8.21 -11.92 27.41
N ALA A 194 -7.30 -12.62 26.72
CA ALA A 194 -5.87 -12.32 26.76
C ALA A 194 -5.53 -10.96 26.12
N GLU A 195 -6.17 -10.62 25.00
CA GLU A 195 -5.99 -9.33 24.31
C GLU A 195 -6.51 -8.18 25.19
N ILE A 196 -7.61 -8.38 25.91
CA ILE A 196 -8.16 -7.40 26.87
C ILE A 196 -7.16 -7.13 28.02
N LEU A 197 -6.57 -8.19 28.59
CA LEU A 197 -5.54 -8.07 29.63
C LEU A 197 -4.27 -7.37 29.11
N ASP A 198 -3.88 -7.65 27.87
CA ASP A 198 -2.74 -6.98 27.23
C ASP A 198 -3.00 -5.49 27.00
N ILE A 199 -4.23 -5.11 26.58
CA ILE A 199 -4.65 -3.72 26.46
C ILE A 199 -4.62 -3.04 27.84
N GLN A 200 -5.16 -3.70 28.86
CA GLN A 200 -5.22 -3.16 30.23
C GLN A 200 -3.83 -2.92 30.82
N SER A 201 -2.95 -3.92 30.71
CA SER A 201 -1.59 -3.83 31.21
C SER A 201 -0.75 -2.81 30.43
N ALA A 202 -0.90 -2.74 29.10
CA ALA A 202 -0.19 -1.75 28.30
C ALA A 202 -0.63 -0.32 28.64
N THR A 203 -1.95 -0.11 28.79
CA THR A 203 -2.53 1.20 29.11
C THR A 203 -2.11 1.70 30.48
N THR A 204 -2.18 0.86 31.52
CA THR A 204 -1.79 1.23 32.88
C THR A 204 -0.30 1.53 33.00
N ASN A 205 0.56 0.73 32.35
CA ASN A 205 1.99 1.01 32.30
C ASN A 205 2.32 2.30 31.54
N LEU A 206 1.54 2.61 30.50
CA LEU A 206 1.75 3.80 29.69
C LEU A 206 1.29 5.07 30.44
N LEU A 207 0.22 4.98 31.22
CA LEU A 207 -0.25 6.04 32.13
C LEU A 207 0.79 6.43 33.20
N GLN A 208 1.69 5.51 33.56
CA GLN A 208 2.78 5.75 34.50
C GLN A 208 4.04 6.35 33.86
N ASP A 209 4.11 6.49 32.52
CA ASP A 209 5.28 7.07 31.85
C ASP A 209 5.32 8.60 32.07
N GLU A 210 6.49 9.12 32.44
CA GLU A 210 6.70 10.56 32.71
C GLU A 210 6.35 11.47 31.52
N ARG A 211 6.49 10.94 30.29
CA ARG A 211 6.12 11.67 29.06
C ARG A 211 4.62 11.85 28.90
N ILE A 212 3.84 11.07 29.65
CA ILE A 212 2.38 11.01 29.60
C ILE A 212 1.77 11.72 30.80
N THR A 213 2.29 11.48 32.01
CA THR A 213 1.81 12.15 33.23
C THR A 213 1.92 13.68 33.16
N THR A 214 2.87 14.19 32.39
CA THR A 214 3.08 15.64 32.18
C THR A 214 2.14 16.28 31.15
N ARG A 215 1.24 15.51 30.51
CA ARG A 215 0.37 15.99 29.43
C ARG A 215 -1.11 15.68 29.72
N VAL A 216 -2.00 16.52 29.20
CA VAL A 216 -3.44 16.21 29.17
C VAL A 216 -3.69 15.13 28.13
N ILE A 217 -4.13 13.95 28.58
CA ILE A 217 -4.23 12.77 27.71
C ILE A 217 -5.66 12.27 27.62
N SER A 218 -6.05 12.03 26.37
CA SER A 218 -7.31 11.40 25.99
C SER A 218 -7.08 9.92 25.68
N ALA A 219 -8.15 9.13 25.77
CA ALA A 219 -8.12 7.73 25.36
C ALA A 219 -7.67 7.57 23.90
N GLN A 220 -8.06 8.51 23.03
CA GLN A 220 -7.63 8.58 21.64
C GLN A 220 -6.11 8.65 21.51
N SER A 221 -5.46 9.50 22.30
CA SER A 221 -4.02 9.70 22.28
C SER A 221 -3.24 8.44 22.66
N ILE A 222 -3.66 7.77 23.74
CA ILE A 222 -3.05 6.50 24.18
C ILE A 222 -3.26 5.42 23.13
N THR A 223 -4.48 5.30 22.60
CA THR A 223 -4.80 4.30 21.58
C THR A 223 -3.94 4.50 20.33
N ARG A 224 -3.69 5.75 19.91
CA ARG A 224 -2.78 6.06 18.79
C ARG A 224 -1.36 5.58 19.05
N ILE A 225 -0.82 5.77 20.25
CA ILE A 225 0.51 5.26 20.61
C ILE A 225 0.55 3.73 20.50
N LEU A 226 -0.45 3.05 21.06
CA LEU A 226 -0.53 1.60 21.03
C LEU A 226 -0.66 1.02 19.61
N HIS A 227 -1.22 1.78 18.66
CA HIS A 227 -1.31 1.40 17.24
C HIS A 227 -0.17 1.94 16.38
N GLY A 228 0.77 2.70 16.95
CA GLY A 228 1.88 3.28 16.20
C GLY A 228 1.48 4.41 15.25
N LEU A 229 0.37 5.10 15.56
CA LEU A 229 -0.15 6.20 14.77
C LEU A 229 0.39 7.54 15.29
N PRO A 230 1.18 8.29 14.49
CA PRO A 230 1.68 9.60 14.93
C PRO A 230 0.55 10.60 15.06
N SER A 231 0.71 11.56 15.98
CA SER A 231 -0.17 12.74 16.09
C SER A 231 0.66 14.00 16.39
N PRO A 232 0.10 15.21 16.22
CA PRO A 232 0.80 16.44 16.56
C PRO A 232 1.34 16.46 18.00
N CYS A 233 0.61 15.84 18.95
CA CYS A 233 1.00 15.72 20.35
C CYS A 233 1.88 14.50 20.64
N PHE A 234 2.00 13.54 19.70
CA PHE A 234 2.74 12.29 19.86
C PHE A 234 3.47 11.98 18.55
N GLN A 235 4.60 12.66 18.33
CA GLN A 235 5.36 12.54 17.09
C GLN A 235 6.02 11.16 17.00
N ALA A 236 6.01 10.55 15.80
CA ALA A 236 6.64 9.24 15.59
C ALA A 236 8.11 9.20 16.04
N LYS A 237 8.88 10.28 15.80
CA LYS A 237 10.30 10.35 16.17
C LYS A 237 10.55 10.16 17.67
N GLU A 238 9.62 10.58 18.53
CA GLU A 238 9.73 10.48 19.99
C GLU A 238 9.23 9.14 20.53
N TRP A 239 8.22 8.56 19.87
CA TRP A 239 7.49 7.40 20.37
C TRP A 239 7.84 6.08 19.70
N GLN A 240 8.44 6.10 18.50
CA GLN A 240 8.79 4.89 17.75
C GLN A 240 9.74 3.94 18.48
N SER A 241 10.55 4.46 19.41
CA SER A 241 11.47 3.67 20.26
C SER A 241 10.80 3.11 21.51
N HIS A 242 9.54 3.48 21.79
CA HIS A 242 8.82 3.04 22.97
C HIS A 242 8.35 1.59 22.82
N ARG A 243 8.53 0.76 23.87
CA ARG A 243 8.11 -0.66 23.91
C ARG A 243 6.62 -0.96 23.61
N PHE A 244 5.77 0.05 23.64
CA PHE A 244 4.33 -0.08 23.44
C PHE A 244 3.88 0.56 22.12
N TRP A 245 4.80 1.20 21.40
CA TRP A 245 4.53 1.74 20.07
C TRP A 245 4.16 0.61 19.12
N SER A 246 3.01 0.72 18.45
CA SER A 246 2.52 -0.27 17.49
C SER A 246 2.24 -1.67 18.07
N LYS A 247 2.32 -1.87 19.39
CA LYS A 247 2.14 -3.19 20.03
C LYS A 247 0.76 -3.79 19.76
N LEU A 248 -0.26 -2.94 19.63
CA LEU A 248 -1.65 -3.33 19.40
C LEU A 248 -2.13 -2.97 17.98
N SER A 249 -1.22 -2.67 17.06
CA SER A 249 -1.53 -2.42 15.65
C SER A 249 -2.40 -3.49 14.96
N PRO A 250 -2.32 -4.81 15.27
CA PRO A 250 -3.18 -5.79 14.62
C PRO A 250 -4.62 -5.82 15.17
N LEU A 251 -4.92 -5.10 16.26
CA LEU A 251 -6.24 -5.11 16.87
C LEU A 251 -7.14 -3.98 16.32
N PRO A 252 -8.47 -4.15 16.35
CA PRO A 252 -9.41 -3.10 15.96
C PRO A 252 -9.28 -1.86 16.84
N PHE A 253 -8.97 -0.72 16.23
CA PHE A 253 -8.71 0.55 16.91
C PHE A 253 -9.83 0.95 17.88
N ASP A 254 -11.08 0.87 17.45
CA ASP A 254 -12.24 1.28 18.26
C ASP A 254 -12.45 0.41 19.49
N LYS A 255 -12.19 -0.91 19.37
CA LYS A 255 -12.32 -1.84 20.48
C LYS A 255 -11.24 -1.64 21.54
N VAL A 256 -10.00 -1.40 21.09
CA VAL A 256 -8.91 -1.01 21.99
C VAL A 256 -9.21 0.33 22.65
N LYS A 257 -9.69 1.32 21.89
CA LYS A 257 -10.06 2.65 22.40
C LYS A 257 -11.11 2.59 23.50
N ALA A 258 -12.12 1.74 23.36
CA ALA A 258 -13.16 1.57 24.37
C ALA A 258 -12.57 1.11 25.73
N ILE A 259 -11.71 0.09 25.70
CA ILE A 259 -11.06 -0.42 26.92
C ILE A 259 -10.08 0.63 27.50
N VAL A 260 -9.31 1.29 26.64
CA VAL A 260 -8.41 2.38 27.05
C VAL A 260 -9.20 3.52 27.70
N HIS A 261 -10.36 3.86 27.15
CA HIS A 261 -11.23 4.91 27.69
C HIS A 261 -11.67 4.59 29.10
N ASP A 262 -12.13 3.36 29.36
CA ASP A 262 -12.57 2.95 30.70
C ASP A 262 -11.43 3.10 31.71
N ILE A 263 -10.22 2.62 31.38
CA ILE A 263 -9.03 2.71 32.25
C ILE A 263 -8.62 4.16 32.50
N VAL A 264 -8.59 5.00 31.45
CA VAL A 264 -8.20 6.40 31.57
C VAL A 264 -9.20 7.17 32.41
N THR A 265 -10.50 6.87 32.30
CA THR A 265 -11.52 7.49 33.14
C THR A 265 -11.43 7.03 34.59
N GLU A 266 -11.10 5.76 34.84
CA GLU A 266 -10.87 5.24 36.19
C GLU A 266 -9.63 5.87 36.83
N HIS A 267 -8.52 5.98 36.10
CA HIS A 267 -7.30 6.62 36.58
C HIS A 267 -7.52 8.10 36.94
N LYS A 268 -8.23 8.85 36.09
CA LYS A 268 -8.60 10.25 36.38
C LYS A 268 -9.48 10.42 37.62
N LYS A 269 -10.26 9.40 38.00
CA LYS A 269 -11.05 9.41 39.24
C LYS A 269 -10.22 9.10 40.48
N GLN A 270 -9.07 8.45 40.33
CA GLN A 270 -8.16 8.13 41.44
C GLN A 270 -7.20 9.28 41.76
N ASP A 271 -6.89 10.12 40.77
CA ASP A 271 -6.01 11.30 40.92
C ASP A 271 -6.75 12.61 41.27
N ALA A 272 -8.09 12.58 41.36
CA ALA A 272 -8.95 13.71 41.71
C ALA A 272 -9.42 13.63 43.16
#